data_AF-A0A0C2YWA8-F1
#
_entry.id   AF-A0A0C2YWA8-F1
#
_cell.length_a   1.000
_cell.length_b   1.000
_cell.length_c   1.000
_cell.angle_alpha   90.00
_cell.angle_beta   90.00
_cell.angle_gamma   90.00
#
_symmetry.space_group_name_H-M   'P 1'
#
loop_
_entity.id
_entity.type
_entity.pdbx_description
1 polymer ?
#
loop_
_entity_poly.entity_id
_entity_poly.type
_entity_poly.pdbx_seq_one_letter_code
_entity_poly.pdbx_strand_id
1 'polypeptide(L)'
;MHSQQTTATSSRGPVETAIHEKLTTLLRPTSITVTNDSWQHRHHAAMREPGAANGETHFSVYIISNAFESKSTMQRHRMVYSALSDEFAQGLHALTLKTKTEKETAVIP
;
A
#
# COMPACT_ATOMS: atom_id res chain seq x y z
N MET A 1 -10.41 34.35 8.86
CA MET A 1 -9.12 33.68 9.14
C MET A 1 -9.44 32.23 9.42
N HIS A 2 -9.11 31.31 8.51
CA HIS A 2 -8.69 29.91 8.74
C HIS A 2 -8.35 29.33 7.37
N SER A 3 -7.05 29.25 7.15
CA SER A 3 -6.35 28.69 6.00
C SER A 3 -6.60 27.19 5.93
N GLN A 4 -7.08 26.67 4.80
CA GLN A 4 -6.96 25.24 4.50
C GLN A 4 -6.41 25.06 3.09
N GLN A 5 -5.12 24.78 3.10
CA GLN A 5 -4.26 24.44 1.98
C GLN A 5 -4.63 23.02 1.53
N THR A 6 -5.44 22.89 0.47
CA THR A 6 -5.71 21.60 -0.19
C THR A 6 -4.61 21.32 -1.19
N THR A 7 -3.52 20.72 -0.71
CA THR A 7 -2.42 20.21 -1.53
C THR A 7 -2.83 18.91 -2.23
N ALA A 8 -2.70 18.92 -3.57
CA ALA A 8 -2.47 17.79 -4.47
C ALA A 8 -3.54 16.68 -4.56
N THR A 9 -4.54 16.90 -5.41
CA THR A 9 -5.33 15.83 -6.05
C THR A 9 -4.41 14.92 -6.86
N SER A 10 -4.11 13.73 -6.35
CA SER A 10 -3.38 12.69 -7.08
C SER A 10 -4.36 11.75 -7.78
N SER A 11 -4.07 11.42 -9.03
CA SER A 11 -4.81 10.53 -9.94
C SER A 11 -4.80 9.03 -9.51
N ARG A 12 -4.99 8.76 -8.22
CA ARG A 12 -4.88 7.43 -7.58
C ARG A 12 -6.28 6.89 -7.30
N GLY A 13 -6.46 5.56 -7.39
CA GLY A 13 -7.75 4.91 -7.17
C GLY A 13 -8.29 5.10 -5.74
N PRO A 14 -9.60 4.85 -5.52
CA PRO A 14 -10.21 4.99 -4.19
C PRO A 14 -9.57 4.05 -3.15
N VAL A 15 -9.25 2.82 -3.56
CA VAL A 15 -8.57 1.82 -2.71
C VAL A 15 -7.15 2.28 -2.35
N GLU A 16 -6.38 2.75 -3.34
CA GLU A 16 -5.02 3.26 -3.12
C GLU A 16 -5.00 4.45 -2.15
N THR A 17 -5.96 5.36 -2.28
CA THR A 17 -6.09 6.52 -1.40
C THR A 17 -6.40 6.09 0.04
N ALA A 18 -7.36 5.18 0.23
CA ALA A 18 -7.72 4.66 1.55
C ALA A 18 -6.53 3.96 2.26
N ILE A 19 -5.79 3.13 1.53
CA ILE A 19 -4.58 2.46 2.02
C ILE A 19 -3.56 3.51 2.46
N HIS A 20 -3.30 4.50 1.61
CA HIS A 20 -2.33 5.54 1.87
C HIS A 20 -2.66 6.35 3.14
N GLU A 21 -3.91 6.80 3.30
CA GLU A 21 -4.33 7.58 4.46
C GLU A 21 -4.30 6.77 5.76
N LYS A 22 -4.78 5.52 5.75
CA LYS A 22 -4.75 4.64 6.93
C LYS A 22 -3.34 4.37 7.39
N LEU A 23 -2.45 4.01 6.47
CA LEU A 23 -1.05 3.74 6.81
C LEU A 23 -0.33 5.00 7.27
N THR A 24 -0.63 6.15 6.66
CA THR A 24 -0.07 7.43 7.07
C THR A 24 -0.47 7.77 8.51
N THR A 25 -1.74 7.56 8.85
CA THR A 25 -2.29 7.83 10.19
C THR A 25 -1.73 6.86 11.24
N LEU A 26 -1.66 5.56 10.92
CA LEU A 26 -1.24 4.51 11.85
C LEU A 26 0.27 4.49 12.10
N LEU A 27 1.08 4.66 11.05
CA LEU A 27 2.52 4.42 11.08
C LEU A 27 3.36 5.70 10.98
N ARG A 28 2.73 6.83 10.65
CA ARG A 28 3.36 8.14 10.46
C ARG A 28 4.69 8.02 9.68
N PRO A 29 4.67 7.40 8.50
CA PRO A 29 5.88 7.14 7.75
C PRO A 29 6.49 8.44 7.23
N THR A 30 7.82 8.46 7.14
CA THR A 30 8.55 9.56 6.49
C THR A 30 8.29 9.54 4.98
N SER A 31 8.12 8.34 4.39
CA SER A 31 7.79 8.19 2.97
C SER A 31 6.93 6.95 2.75
N ILE A 32 5.92 7.09 1.88
CA ILE A 32 5.01 6.01 1.51
C ILE A 32 4.74 6.07 0.01
N THR A 33 4.88 4.92 -0.64
CA THR A 33 4.61 4.74 -2.07
C THR A 33 3.66 3.55 -2.21
N VAL A 34 2.52 3.78 -2.86
CA VAL A 34 1.59 2.71 -3.23
C VAL A 34 1.64 2.58 -4.75
N THR A 35 1.72 1.34 -5.24
CA THR A 35 1.81 1.03 -6.66
C THR A 35 0.85 -0.13 -6.96
N ASN A 36 -0.08 0.10 -7.89
CA ASN A 36 -0.92 -0.96 -8.44
C ASN A 36 -0.13 -1.77 -9.47
N ASP A 37 0.11 -3.05 -9.19
CA ASP A 37 0.85 -3.97 -10.06
C ASP A 37 -0.07 -4.97 -10.79
N SER A 38 -1.38 -4.78 -10.71
CA SER A 38 -2.36 -5.73 -11.22
C SER A 38 -2.35 -5.91 -12.76
N TRP A 39 -1.50 -5.18 -13.48
CA TRP A 39 -1.28 -5.31 -14.93
C TRP A 39 -0.28 -6.43 -15.30
N GLN A 40 0.58 -6.87 -14.37
CA GLN A 40 1.63 -7.87 -14.65
C GLN A 40 1.08 -9.30 -14.86
N HIS A 41 -0.19 -9.56 -14.52
CA HIS A 41 -0.83 -10.89 -14.63
C HIS A 41 -1.65 -11.10 -15.92
N ARG A 42 -1.52 -10.23 -16.94
CA ARG A 42 -2.19 -10.44 -18.25
C ARG A 42 -1.54 -11.50 -19.14
N HIS A 43 -0.46 -12.15 -18.69
CA HIS A 43 0.34 -13.05 -19.53
C HIS A 43 0.03 -14.55 -19.40
N HIS A 44 -1.15 -14.92 -18.89
CA HIS A 44 -1.67 -16.28 -19.03
C HIS A 44 -3.04 -16.25 -19.71
N ALA A 45 -3.01 -16.27 -21.03
CA ALA A 45 -4.14 -16.63 -21.86
C ALA A 45 -4.48 -18.13 -21.64
N ALA A 46 -5.26 -18.46 -20.62
CA ALA A 46 -6.05 -19.69 -20.59
C ALA A 46 -7.20 -19.53 -19.59
N MET A 47 -8.42 -19.68 -20.09
CA MET A 47 -9.71 -19.51 -19.40
C MET A 47 -10.14 -18.06 -19.10
N ARG A 48 -10.86 -17.51 -20.09
CA ARG A 48 -11.88 -16.48 -19.88
C ARG A 48 -12.97 -17.07 -18.99
N GLU A 49 -12.89 -16.86 -17.68
CA GLU A 49 -14.09 -16.85 -16.84
C GLU A 49 -14.72 -15.44 -16.94
N PRO A 50 -15.95 -15.32 -17.48
CA PRO A 50 -16.67 -14.05 -17.50
C PRO A 50 -17.15 -13.75 -16.07
N GLY A 51 -16.33 -13.02 -15.31
CA GLY A 51 -16.63 -12.68 -13.92
C GLY A 51 -15.44 -12.22 -13.08
N ALA A 52 -14.21 -12.37 -13.56
CA ALA A 52 -13.01 -11.88 -12.87
C ALA A 52 -12.94 -10.35 -12.94
N ALA A 53 -13.58 -9.72 -11.95
CA ALA A 53 -13.56 -8.30 -11.72
C ALA A 53 -12.12 -7.78 -11.69
N ASN A 54 -11.86 -6.83 -12.59
CA ASN A 54 -11.01 -5.65 -12.42
C ASN A 54 -9.53 -5.86 -12.07
N GLY A 55 -8.66 -5.29 -12.91
CA GLY A 55 -7.21 -5.26 -12.72
C GLY A 55 -6.76 -4.35 -11.57
N GLU A 56 -7.30 -4.55 -10.37
CA GLU A 56 -6.91 -3.91 -9.11
C GLU A 56 -6.77 -4.98 -8.02
N THR A 57 -6.20 -6.14 -8.37
CA THR A 57 -6.10 -7.29 -7.45
C THR A 57 -4.79 -7.32 -6.68
N HIS A 58 -3.74 -6.70 -7.22
CA HIS A 58 -2.38 -6.72 -6.67
C HIS A 58 -1.85 -5.31 -6.43
N PHE A 59 -1.49 -5.02 -5.18
CA PHE A 59 -0.88 -3.76 -4.79
C PHE A 59 0.48 -3.98 -4.13
N SER A 60 1.40 -3.07 -4.39
CA SER A 60 2.71 -3.01 -3.76
C SER A 60 2.83 -1.71 -2.98
N VAL A 61 3.02 -1.82 -1.67
CA VAL A 61 3.17 -0.69 -0.77
C VAL A 61 4.58 -0.68 -0.18
N TYR A 62 5.30 0.39 -0.44
CA TYR A 62 6.61 0.67 0.11
C TYR A 62 6.50 1.75 1.18
N ILE A 63 6.95 1.44 2.40
CA ILE A 63 6.81 2.32 3.56
C ILE A 63 8.17 2.48 4.22
N ILE A 64 8.61 3.72 4.38
CA ILE A 64 9.77 4.09 5.18
C ILE A 64 9.27 4.76 6.46
N SER A 65 9.50 4.12 7.60
CA SER A 65 9.17 4.69 8.92
C SER A 65 10.13 4.22 10.00
N ASN A 66 10.44 5.10 10.95
CA ASN A 66 11.14 4.73 12.18
C ASN A 66 10.29 3.86 13.11
N ALA A 67 8.95 3.89 12.97
CA ALA A 67 8.02 3.04 13.74
C ALA A 67 8.30 1.53 13.59
N PHE A 68 9.02 1.16 12.53
CA PHE A 68 9.41 -0.21 12.24
C PHE A 68 10.71 -0.64 12.93
N GLU A 69 11.55 0.30 13.36
CA GLU A 69 12.88 0.01 13.91
C GLU A 69 12.84 -0.94 15.12
N SER A 70 11.81 -0.83 15.95
CA SER A 70 11.60 -1.70 17.13
C SER A 70 10.63 -2.87 16.90
N LYS A 71 10.26 -3.18 15.65
CA LYS A 71 9.28 -4.22 15.31
C LYS A 71 9.88 -5.26 14.37
N SER A 72 9.61 -6.54 14.62
CA SER A 72 9.97 -7.63 13.69
C SER A 72 9.12 -7.59 12.43
N THR A 73 9.65 -8.04 11.28
CA THR A 73 8.95 -8.07 9.98
C THR A 73 7.53 -8.63 10.07
N MET A 74 7.34 -9.75 10.78
CA MET A 74 6.01 -10.35 10.98
C MET A 74 5.04 -9.42 11.72
N GLN A 75 5.49 -8.70 12.75
CA GLN A 75 4.65 -7.74 13.48
C GLN A 75 4.28 -6.55 12.61
N ARG A 76 5.23 -6.06 11.80
CA ARG A 76 4.98 -4.98 10.83
C ARG A 76 3.89 -5.40 9.85
N HIS A 77 4.04 -6.59 9.26
CA HIS A 77 3.05 -7.13 8.33
C HIS A 77 1.70 -7.32 9.02
N ARG A 78 1.65 -7.94 10.20
CA ARG A 78 0.39 -8.16 10.93
C ARG A 78 -0.35 -6.85 11.23
N MET A 79 0.35 -5.81 11.67
CA MET A 79 -0.28 -4.50 11.92
C MET A 79 -0.89 -3.92 10.65
N VAL A 80 -0.15 -3.98 9.53
CA VAL A 80 -0.66 -3.45 8.27
C VAL A 80 -1.80 -4.30 7.71
N TYR A 81 -1.66 -5.63 7.70
CA TYR A 81 -2.74 -6.52 7.27
C TYR A 81 -4.01 -6.34 8.10
N SER A 82 -3.90 -6.16 9.43
CA SER A 82 -5.07 -5.84 10.27
C SER A 82 -5.68 -4.48 9.93
N ALA A 83 -4.87 -3.46 9.65
CA ALA A 83 -5.36 -2.14 9.26
C ALA A 83 -6.08 -2.14 7.92
N LEU A 84 -5.58 -2.94 6.97
CA LEU A 84 -6.06 -3.02 5.59
C LEU A 84 -7.05 -4.16 5.37
N SER A 85 -7.45 -4.90 6.41
CA SER A 85 -8.41 -6.01 6.29
C SER A 85 -9.74 -5.56 5.68
N ASP A 86 -10.14 -4.31 5.90
CA ASP A 86 -11.32 -3.71 5.29
C ASP A 86 -11.11 -3.49 3.77
N GLU A 87 -9.93 -3.05 3.34
CA GLU A 87 -9.57 -2.94 1.93
C GLU A 87 -9.46 -4.31 1.22
N PHE A 88 -9.05 -5.36 1.93
CA PHE A 88 -9.14 -6.74 1.42
C PHE A 88 -10.60 -7.12 1.10
N ALA A 89 -11.58 -6.66 1.87
CA ALA A 89 -12.99 -6.88 1.58
C ALA A 89 -13.48 -6.08 0.36
N GLN A 90 -12.80 -4.99 0.00
CA GLN A 90 -13.14 -4.14 -1.15
C GLN A 90 -12.64 -4.71 -2.50
N GLY A 91 -11.91 -5.83 -2.51
CA GLY A 91 -11.47 -6.51 -3.74
C GLY A 91 -9.95 -6.67 -3.88
N LEU A 92 -9.19 -6.29 -2.86
CA LEU A 92 -7.73 -6.46 -2.84
C LEU A 92 -7.39 -7.93 -2.54
N HIS A 93 -6.78 -8.63 -3.50
CA HIS A 93 -6.43 -10.05 -3.37
C HIS A 93 -5.04 -10.28 -2.76
N ALA A 94 -4.05 -9.49 -3.15
CA ALA A 94 -2.68 -9.63 -2.66
C ALA A 94 -2.01 -8.26 -2.46
N LEU A 95 -1.30 -8.14 -1.32
CA LEU A 95 -0.57 -6.94 -0.95
C LEU A 95 0.90 -7.28 -0.67
N THR A 96 1.79 -6.69 -1.47
CA THR A 96 3.22 -6.71 -1.17
C THR A 96 3.56 -5.54 -0.28
N LEU A 97 3.97 -5.82 0.95
CA LEU A 97 4.45 -4.81 1.89
C LEU A 97 5.96 -4.82 1.94
N LYS A 98 6.56 -3.67 1.65
CA LYS A 98 7.98 -3.42 1.82
C LYS A 98 8.15 -2.36 2.89
N THR A 99 8.32 -2.82 4.13
CA THR A 99 8.56 -1.94 5.28
C THR A 99 10.05 -1.80 5.50
N LYS A 100 10.59 -0.59 5.30
CA LYS A 100 11.98 -0.25 5.58
C LYS A 100 12.08 0.77 6.69
N THR A 101 13.20 0.77 7.38
CA THR A 101 13.57 1.85 8.31
C THR A 101 14.32 2.95 7.56
N GLU A 102 14.33 4.16 8.12
CA GLU A 102 15.14 5.27 7.59
C GLU A 102 16.62 4.90 7.55
N LYS A 103 17.09 4.17 8.57
CA LYS A 103 18.45 3.64 8.68
C LYS A 103 18.81 2.68 7.54
N GLU A 104 17.86 1.86 7.09
CA GLU A 104 18.04 0.94 5.95
C GLU A 104 17.95 1.63 4.58
N THR A 105 17.32 2.80 4.48
CA THR A 105 17.25 3.55 3.21
C THR A 105 18.44 4.50 3.05
N ALA A 106 19.01 4.98 4.16
CA ALA A 106 20.22 5.81 4.15
C ALA A 106 21.48 5.05 3.70
N VAL A 107 21.45 3.71 3.65
CA VAL A 107 22.54 2.88 3.15
C VAL A 107 22.35 2.56 1.67
N ILE A 108 22.67 3.53 0.81
CA ILE A 108 22.89 3.29 -0.62
C ILE A 108 24.35 3.68 -0.91
N PRO A 109 25.28 2.74 -1.17
CA PRO A 109 26.61 3.05 -1.65
C PRO A 109 26.62 3.54 -3.10
#